data_AF-A0A2U1LKJ2-F1
#
_entry.id   AF-A0A2U1LKJ2-F1
#
_cell.length_a   1.000
_cell.length_b   1.000
_cell.length_c   1.000
_cell.angle_alpha   90.00
_cell.angle_beta   90.00
_cell.angle_gamma   90.00
#
_symmetry.space_group_name_H-M   'P 1'
#
loop_
_entity.id
_entity.type
_entity.pdbx_description
1 polymer ?
#
loop_
_entity_poly.entity_id
_entity_poly.type
_entity_poly.pdbx_seq_one_letter_code
_entity_poly.pdbx_strand_id
1 'polypeptide(L)'
;MAQIEATKAVALREAELQKEVEVMNAFTQTEKLKAEFLTKASVEFETKVQEANWELYKKQKDAEAILYQKEKEAQAQKAIAEAAFYARQQVADGELYAKQKEAEGLVAIAQAQGVYISKLMGAFGGNYGAVRDYLLINGGTYQELAKINGEAVKGLQPKISIWTGANGSGEGGDGGAMKEVAGVYKMLAPMLETVHEQTKYVPPSWVGTIAES
;
A
#
# COMPACT_ATOMS: atom_id res chain seq x y z
N MET A 1 -30.12 78.61 102.13
CA MET A 1 -29.65 78.88 100.75
C MET A 1 -28.44 78.01 100.40
N ALA A 2 -27.34 78.02 101.17
CA ALA A 2 -26.12 77.25 100.87
C ALA A 2 -26.28 75.71 100.73
N GLN A 3 -27.16 75.08 101.50
CA GLN A 3 -27.40 73.62 101.39
C GLN A 3 -28.15 73.21 100.12
N ILE A 4 -29.00 74.10 99.57
CA ILE A 4 -29.79 73.83 98.35
C ILE A 4 -28.92 74.03 97.10
N GLU A 5 -27.95 74.94 97.17
CA GLU A 5 -26.96 75.13 96.09
C GLU A 5 -25.96 73.97 96.03
N ALA A 6 -25.55 73.43 97.18
CA ALA A 6 -24.69 72.25 97.24
C ALA A 6 -25.38 70.98 96.68
N THR A 7 -26.66 70.75 96.99
CA THR A 7 -27.40 69.60 96.44
C THR A 7 -27.65 69.72 94.95
N LYS A 8 -27.93 70.93 94.42
CA LYS A 8 -28.00 71.17 92.97
C LYS A 8 -26.64 70.98 92.27
N ALA A 9 -25.54 71.40 92.90
CA ALA A 9 -24.20 71.21 92.35
C ALA A 9 -23.79 69.72 92.30
N VAL A 10 -24.17 68.94 93.32
CA VAL A 10 -23.98 67.47 93.32
C VAL A 10 -24.82 66.81 92.23
N ALA A 11 -26.11 67.18 92.12
CA ALA A 11 -27.00 66.64 91.09
C ALA A 11 -26.54 66.95 89.65
N LEU A 12 -25.96 68.14 89.42
CA LEU A 12 -25.37 68.50 88.12
C LEU A 12 -24.13 67.65 87.81
N ARG A 13 -23.24 67.46 88.79
CA ARG A 13 -22.07 66.57 88.61
C ARG A 13 -22.46 65.12 88.38
N GLU A 14 -23.48 64.65 89.08
CA GLU A 14 -23.97 63.27 88.93
C GLU A 14 -24.59 63.05 87.55
N ALA A 15 -25.35 64.03 87.03
CA ALA A 15 -25.85 64.02 85.65
C ALA A 15 -24.74 64.10 84.59
N GLU A 16 -23.68 64.90 84.84
CA GLU A 16 -22.49 64.95 83.98
C GLU A 16 -21.75 63.59 83.97
N LEU A 17 -21.57 62.97 85.14
CA LEU A 17 -20.94 61.65 85.26
C LEU A 17 -21.76 60.57 84.56
N GLN A 18 -23.09 60.63 84.68
CA GLN A 18 -24.01 59.69 84.04
C GLN A 18 -23.97 59.82 82.51
N LYS A 19 -23.88 61.06 82.00
CA LYS A 19 -23.67 61.33 80.57
C LYS A 19 -22.32 60.81 80.08
N GLU A 20 -21.25 60.96 80.88
CA GLU A 20 -19.92 60.43 80.53
C GLU A 20 -19.92 58.89 80.48
N VAL A 21 -20.60 58.23 81.44
CA VAL A 21 -20.78 56.78 81.43
C VAL A 21 -21.57 56.31 80.21
N GLU A 22 -22.65 57.00 79.83
CA GLU A 22 -23.41 56.66 78.62
C GLU A 22 -22.58 56.84 77.35
N VAL A 23 -21.77 57.90 77.26
CA VAL A 23 -20.83 58.11 76.14
C VAL A 23 -19.77 57.01 76.08
N MET A 24 -19.21 56.62 77.22
CA MET A 24 -18.23 55.52 77.29
C MET A 24 -18.85 54.16 76.96
N ASN A 25 -20.08 53.91 77.39
CA ASN A 25 -20.83 52.71 77.04
C ASN A 25 -21.16 52.67 75.54
N ALA A 26 -21.56 53.80 74.96
CA ALA A 26 -21.78 53.90 73.51
C ALA A 26 -20.47 53.67 72.74
N PHE A 27 -19.36 54.29 73.18
CA PHE A 27 -18.05 54.13 72.55
C PHE A 27 -17.59 52.66 72.59
N THR A 28 -17.63 52.02 73.75
CA THR A 28 -17.26 50.60 73.90
C THR A 28 -18.14 49.67 73.08
N GLN A 29 -19.44 49.95 72.92
CA GLN A 29 -20.31 49.20 72.02
C GLN A 29 -19.92 49.39 70.56
N THR A 30 -19.60 50.61 70.13
CA THR A 30 -19.14 50.85 68.74
C THR A 30 -17.79 50.18 68.45
N GLU A 31 -16.88 50.13 69.43
CA GLU A 31 -15.60 49.44 69.27
C GLU A 31 -15.79 47.93 69.20
N LYS A 32 -16.67 47.35 70.03
CA LYS A 32 -17.03 45.93 69.96
C LYS A 32 -17.62 45.57 68.60
N LEU A 33 -18.60 46.34 68.12
CA LEU A 33 -19.21 46.12 66.81
C LEU A 33 -18.18 46.26 65.69
N LYS A 34 -17.32 47.28 65.74
CA LYS A 34 -16.21 47.44 64.77
C LYS A 34 -15.28 46.23 64.79
N ALA A 35 -14.89 45.74 65.96
CA ALA A 35 -14.03 44.58 66.09
C ALA A 35 -14.71 43.31 65.54
N GLU A 36 -15.99 43.09 65.82
CA GLU A 36 -16.77 41.97 65.29
C GLU A 36 -16.91 42.04 63.76
N PHE A 37 -17.21 43.21 63.19
CA PHE A 37 -17.29 43.37 61.74
C PHE A 37 -15.93 43.24 61.06
N LEU A 38 -14.85 43.78 61.66
CA LEU A 38 -13.50 43.67 61.11
C LEU A 38 -13.00 42.23 61.16
N THR A 39 -13.20 41.51 62.27
CA THR A 39 -12.81 40.11 62.37
C THR A 39 -13.59 39.24 61.40
N LYS A 40 -14.91 39.42 61.30
CA LYS A 40 -15.73 38.70 60.31
C LYS A 40 -15.30 38.99 58.88
N ALA A 41 -15.05 40.25 58.53
CA ALA A 41 -14.57 40.63 57.20
C ALA A 41 -13.18 40.06 56.91
N SER A 42 -12.27 40.03 57.89
CA SER A 42 -10.93 39.44 57.73
C SER A 42 -11.01 37.94 57.48
N VAL A 43 -11.83 37.22 58.26
CA VAL A 43 -12.02 35.78 58.10
C VAL A 43 -12.67 35.45 56.76
N GLU A 44 -13.70 36.19 56.34
CA GLU A 44 -14.33 36.00 55.03
C GLU A 44 -13.35 36.29 53.88
N PHE A 45 -12.52 37.32 54.02
CA PHE A 45 -11.49 37.65 53.03
C PHE A 45 -10.44 36.53 52.94
N GLU A 46 -9.89 36.08 54.07
CA GLU A 46 -8.92 34.98 54.12
C GLU A 46 -9.50 33.68 53.55
N THR A 47 -10.75 33.37 53.89
CA THR A 47 -11.44 32.19 53.36
C THR A 47 -11.55 32.25 51.84
N LYS A 48 -12.00 33.37 51.29
CA LYS A 48 -12.10 33.56 49.84
C LYS A 48 -10.75 33.51 49.14
N VAL A 49 -9.70 34.05 49.75
CA VAL A 49 -8.33 33.96 49.22
C VAL A 49 -7.83 32.51 49.22
N GLN A 50 -8.08 31.76 50.29
CA GLN A 50 -7.71 30.35 50.36
C GLN A 50 -8.49 29.50 49.34
N GLU A 51 -9.79 29.73 49.18
CA GLU A 51 -10.62 29.07 48.17
C GLU A 51 -10.14 29.37 46.75
N ALA A 52 -9.87 30.65 46.44
CA ALA A 52 -9.35 31.05 45.14
C ALA A 52 -7.98 30.41 44.85
N ASN A 53 -7.08 30.40 45.84
CA ASN A 53 -5.77 29.76 45.72
C ASN A 53 -5.88 28.24 45.53
N TRP A 54 -6.80 27.60 46.25
CA TRP A 54 -7.09 26.17 46.10
C TRP A 54 -7.61 25.84 44.71
N GLU A 55 -8.56 26.61 44.18
CA GLU A 55 -9.07 26.42 42.82
C GLU A 55 -7.97 26.61 41.77
N LEU A 56 -7.11 27.61 41.95
CA LEU A 56 -5.98 27.87 41.07
C LEU A 56 -5.00 26.70 41.09
N TYR A 57 -4.66 26.20 42.28
CA TYR A 57 -3.78 25.05 42.44
C TYR A 57 -4.36 23.78 41.81
N LYS A 58 -5.67 23.53 42.01
CA LYS A 58 -6.36 22.40 41.39
C LYS A 58 -6.31 22.47 39.86
N LYS A 59 -6.65 23.63 39.29
CA LYS A 59 -6.58 23.85 37.82
C LYS A 59 -5.15 23.69 37.29
N GLN A 60 -4.15 24.17 38.01
CA GLN A 60 -2.75 23.99 37.64
C GLN A 60 -2.36 22.51 37.64
N LYS A 61 -2.73 21.76 38.68
CA LYS A 61 -2.44 20.32 38.75
C LYS A 61 -3.17 19.50 37.71
N ASP A 62 -4.42 19.82 37.42
CA ASP A 62 -5.18 19.17 36.35
C ASP A 62 -4.55 19.46 34.98
N ALA A 63 -4.14 20.71 34.72
CA ALA A 63 -3.45 21.08 33.47
C ALA A 63 -2.08 20.40 33.34
N GLU A 64 -1.32 20.33 34.43
CA GLU A 64 -0.02 19.67 34.49
C GLU A 64 -0.15 18.16 34.27
N ALA A 65 -1.18 17.53 34.83
CA ALA A 65 -1.50 16.12 34.59
C ALA A 65 -1.86 15.85 33.13
N ILE A 66 -2.68 16.70 32.51
CA ILE A 66 -3.04 16.58 31.09
C ILE A 66 -1.81 16.76 30.20
N LEU A 67 -0.95 17.74 30.49
CA LEU A 67 0.29 17.95 29.75
C LEU A 67 1.22 16.75 29.87
N TYR A 68 1.40 16.22 31.09
CA TYR A 68 2.23 15.05 31.33
C TYR A 68 1.70 13.83 30.56
N GLN A 69 0.39 13.60 30.60
CA GLN A 69 -0.23 12.50 29.85
C GLN A 69 -0.01 12.65 28.35
N LYS A 70 -0.27 13.84 27.78
CA LYS A 70 -0.05 14.11 26.35
C LYS A 70 1.42 13.98 25.95
N GLU A 71 2.34 14.41 26.80
CA GLU A 71 3.77 14.27 26.53
C GLU A 71 4.18 12.79 26.52
N LYS A 72 3.67 11.99 27.46
CA LYS A 72 3.92 10.54 27.48
C LYS A 72 3.31 9.81 26.29
N GLU A 73 2.09 10.17 25.89
CA GLU A 73 1.45 9.63 24.69
C GLU A 73 2.25 10.01 23.43
N ALA A 74 2.70 11.25 23.30
CA ALA A 74 3.53 11.70 22.18
C ALA A 74 4.90 11.01 22.16
N GLN A 75 5.54 10.83 23.31
CA GLN A 75 6.80 10.07 23.43
C GLN A 75 6.60 8.61 23.03
N ALA A 76 5.50 7.98 23.47
CA ALA A 76 5.17 6.61 23.08
C ALA A 76 4.93 6.50 21.57
N GLN A 77 4.18 7.43 20.97
CA GLN A 77 3.96 7.46 19.53
C GLN A 77 5.27 7.66 18.75
N LYS A 78 6.16 8.54 19.22
CA LYS A 78 7.50 8.72 18.62
C LYS A 78 8.31 7.43 18.69
N ALA A 79 8.35 6.77 19.85
CA ALA A 79 9.08 5.51 20.01
C ALA A 79 8.51 4.40 19.10
N ILE A 80 7.18 4.32 18.95
CA ILE A 80 6.54 3.37 18.03
C ILE A 80 6.90 3.69 16.57
N ALA A 81 6.88 4.97 16.18
CA ALA A 81 7.22 5.39 14.83
C ALA A 81 8.71 5.14 14.52
N GLU A 82 9.61 5.43 15.46
CA GLU A 82 11.04 5.15 15.35
C GLU A 82 11.30 3.64 15.25
N ALA A 83 10.64 2.82 16.07
CA ALA A 83 10.75 1.36 15.98
C ALA A 83 10.24 0.83 14.61
N ALA A 84 9.12 1.36 14.12
CA ALA A 84 8.58 0.99 12.81
C ALA A 84 9.50 1.42 11.66
N PHE A 85 10.10 2.60 11.77
CA PHE A 85 11.08 3.09 10.80
C PHE A 85 12.34 2.20 10.80
N TYR A 86 12.87 1.90 11.97
CA TYR A 86 14.05 1.03 12.12
C TYR A 86 13.80 -0.39 11.58
N ALA A 87 12.63 -0.96 11.86
CA ALA A 87 12.24 -2.27 11.32
C ALA A 87 12.18 -2.24 9.78
N ARG A 88 11.55 -1.21 9.19
CA ARG A 88 11.51 -1.04 7.73
C ARG A 88 12.90 -0.83 7.12
N GLN A 89 13.75 -0.07 7.79
CA GLN A 89 15.12 0.16 7.35
C GLN A 89 15.90 -1.16 7.31
N GLN A 90 15.83 -1.98 8.37
CA GLN A 90 16.50 -3.27 8.37
C GLN A 90 16.00 -4.22 7.28
N VAL A 91 14.68 -4.23 7.02
CA VAL A 91 14.11 -5.04 5.93
C VAL A 91 14.62 -4.55 4.58
N ALA A 92 14.61 -3.24 4.33
CA ALA A 92 15.09 -2.65 3.09
C ALA A 92 16.60 -2.90 2.88
N ASP A 93 17.40 -2.74 3.93
CA ASP A 93 18.84 -3.01 3.90
C ASP A 93 19.11 -4.50 3.65
N GLY A 94 18.32 -5.38 4.26
CA GLY A 94 18.37 -6.83 4.03
C GLY A 94 18.03 -7.21 2.58
N GLU A 95 16.98 -6.61 2.01
CA GLU A 95 16.59 -6.81 0.60
C GLU A 95 17.65 -6.27 -0.36
N LEU A 96 18.23 -5.10 -0.07
CA LEU A 96 19.31 -4.53 -0.88
C LEU A 96 20.53 -5.43 -0.84
N TYR A 97 20.93 -5.89 0.34
CA TYR A 97 22.03 -6.83 0.50
C TYR A 97 21.80 -8.15 -0.24
N ALA A 98 20.60 -8.72 -0.14
CA ALA A 98 20.23 -9.93 -0.86
C ALA A 98 20.33 -9.73 -2.38
N LYS A 99 19.73 -8.68 -2.92
CA LYS A 99 19.80 -8.36 -4.36
C LYS A 99 21.22 -8.07 -4.84
N GLN A 100 22.03 -7.41 -4.01
CA GLN A 100 23.44 -7.19 -4.32
C GLN A 100 24.19 -8.52 -4.40
N LYS A 101 23.95 -9.44 -3.45
CA LYS A 101 24.59 -10.76 -3.46
C LYS A 101 24.12 -11.63 -4.63
N GLU A 102 22.84 -11.55 -4.99
CA GLU A 102 22.31 -12.20 -6.20
C GLU A 102 22.97 -11.64 -7.46
N ALA A 103 23.10 -10.31 -7.58
CA ALA A 103 23.77 -9.68 -8.71
C ALA A 103 25.25 -10.06 -8.79
N GLU A 104 25.97 -10.06 -7.66
CA GLU A 104 27.35 -10.54 -7.57
C GLU A 104 27.46 -12.01 -8.00
N GLY A 105 26.51 -12.86 -7.59
CA GLY A 105 26.42 -14.26 -8.02
C GLY A 105 26.22 -14.40 -9.53
N LEU A 106 25.31 -13.62 -10.12
CA LEU A 106 25.08 -13.60 -11.57
C LEU A 106 26.32 -13.12 -12.34
N VAL A 107 27.01 -12.11 -11.84
CA VAL A 107 28.27 -11.63 -12.44
C VAL A 107 29.34 -12.73 -12.36
N ALA A 108 29.45 -13.44 -11.23
CA ALA A 108 30.40 -14.54 -11.10
C ALA A 108 30.09 -15.69 -12.07
N ILE A 109 28.81 -16.04 -12.25
CA ILE A 109 28.36 -17.04 -13.23
C ILE A 109 28.68 -16.56 -14.66
N ALA A 110 28.36 -15.31 -15.00
CA ALA A 110 28.63 -14.76 -16.31
C ALA A 110 30.14 -14.70 -16.61
N GLN A 111 30.96 -14.33 -15.63
CA GLN A 111 32.41 -14.38 -15.74
C GLN A 111 32.91 -15.82 -15.91
N ALA A 112 32.37 -16.78 -15.15
CA ALA A 112 32.74 -18.19 -15.30
C ALA A 112 32.38 -18.74 -16.70
N GLN A 113 31.18 -18.41 -17.20
CA GLN A 113 30.76 -18.75 -18.56
C GLN A 113 31.65 -18.09 -19.61
N GLY A 114 31.98 -16.81 -19.43
CA GLY A 114 32.90 -16.08 -20.31
C GLY A 114 34.28 -16.73 -20.35
N VAL A 115 34.88 -17.02 -19.19
CA VAL A 115 36.17 -17.71 -19.08
C VAL A 115 36.10 -19.10 -19.70
N TYR A 116 35.01 -19.85 -19.51
CA TYR A 116 34.82 -21.17 -20.11
C TYR A 116 34.80 -21.09 -21.64
N ILE A 117 34.02 -20.17 -22.20
CA ILE A 117 33.94 -19.96 -23.65
C ILE A 117 35.30 -19.47 -24.19
N SER A 118 35.98 -18.56 -23.51
CA SER A 118 37.32 -18.09 -23.90
C SER A 118 38.35 -19.22 -23.89
N LYS A 119 38.33 -20.11 -22.88
CA LYS A 119 39.22 -21.28 -22.82
C LYS A 119 38.93 -22.27 -23.95
N LEU A 120 37.66 -22.55 -24.23
CA LEU A 120 37.25 -23.36 -25.38
C LEU A 120 37.73 -22.74 -26.69
N MET A 121 37.52 -21.44 -26.87
CA MET A 121 37.95 -20.71 -28.07
C MET A 121 39.47 -20.77 -28.26
N GLY A 122 40.26 -20.66 -27.17
CA GLY A 122 41.70 -20.88 -27.21
C GLY A 122 42.09 -22.32 -27.56
N ALA A 123 41.40 -23.31 -27.01
CA ALA A 123 41.67 -24.73 -27.29
C ALA A 123 41.37 -25.13 -28.75
N PHE A 124 40.35 -24.53 -29.35
CA PHE A 124 40.01 -24.71 -30.77
C PHE A 124 40.76 -23.75 -31.72
N GLY A 125 41.79 -23.06 -31.24
CA GLY A 125 42.64 -22.20 -32.06
C GLY A 125 41.91 -20.99 -32.67
N GLY A 126 40.86 -20.50 -32.01
CA GLY A 126 40.05 -19.37 -32.49
C GLY A 126 38.97 -19.76 -33.52
N ASN A 127 38.78 -21.05 -33.83
CA ASN A 127 37.73 -21.46 -34.75
C ASN A 127 36.35 -21.40 -34.08
N TYR A 128 35.62 -20.32 -34.36
CA TYR A 128 34.26 -20.08 -33.85
C TYR A 128 33.27 -21.19 -34.23
N GLY A 129 33.37 -21.75 -35.45
CA GLY A 129 32.45 -22.80 -35.92
C GLY A 129 32.55 -24.07 -35.07
N ALA A 130 33.77 -24.53 -34.78
CA ALA A 130 34.01 -25.70 -33.95
C ALA A 130 33.52 -25.51 -32.50
N VAL A 131 33.75 -24.33 -31.92
CA VAL A 131 33.25 -23.98 -30.57
C VAL A 131 31.73 -23.99 -30.54
N ARG A 132 31.07 -23.35 -31.52
CA ARG A 132 29.62 -23.30 -31.63
C ARG A 132 29.02 -24.70 -31.74
N ASP A 133 29.55 -25.52 -32.65
CA ASP A 133 29.05 -26.87 -32.90
C ASP A 133 29.25 -27.76 -31.66
N TYR A 134 30.38 -27.63 -30.96
CA TYR A 134 30.61 -28.32 -29.69
C TYR A 134 29.60 -27.89 -28.60
N LEU A 135 29.33 -26.58 -28.47
CA LEU A 135 28.32 -26.07 -27.52
C LEU A 135 26.91 -26.59 -27.86
N LEU A 136 26.54 -26.62 -29.14
CA LEU A 136 25.24 -27.12 -29.60
C LEU A 136 25.08 -28.63 -29.32
N ILE A 137 26.12 -29.41 -29.61
CA ILE A 137 26.11 -30.86 -29.37
C ILE A 137 26.07 -31.17 -27.88
N ASN A 138 26.93 -30.54 -27.07
CA ASN A 138 26.99 -30.76 -25.63
C ASN A 138 25.73 -30.23 -24.91
N GLY A 139 25.19 -29.10 -25.38
CA GLY A 139 23.92 -28.56 -24.89
C GLY A 139 22.69 -29.38 -25.28
N GLY A 140 22.84 -30.48 -26.05
CA GLY A 140 21.73 -31.35 -26.42
C GLY A 140 20.71 -30.70 -27.35
N THR A 141 21.00 -29.53 -27.92
CA THR A 141 20.03 -28.73 -28.69
C THR A 141 19.50 -29.51 -29.90
N TYR A 142 20.31 -30.40 -30.48
CA TYR A 142 19.87 -31.29 -31.57
C TYR A 142 18.86 -32.34 -31.12
N GLN A 143 19.00 -32.87 -29.89
CA GLN A 143 18.04 -33.82 -29.32
C GLN A 143 16.72 -33.12 -29.01
N GLU A 144 16.77 -31.91 -28.46
CA GLU A 144 15.59 -31.07 -28.22
C GLU A 144 14.89 -30.68 -29.52
N LEU A 145 15.63 -30.24 -30.54
CA LEU A 145 15.08 -29.88 -31.83
C LEU A 145 14.41 -31.08 -32.52
N ALA A 146 15.03 -32.27 -32.43
CA ALA A 146 14.44 -33.50 -32.93
C ALA A 146 13.16 -33.88 -32.18
N LYS A 147 13.12 -33.69 -30.85
CA LYS A 147 11.94 -33.94 -30.03
C LYS A 147 10.80 -32.98 -30.36
N ILE A 148 11.07 -31.67 -30.45
CA ILE A 148 10.10 -30.63 -30.82
C ILE A 148 9.53 -30.90 -32.22
N ASN A 149 10.39 -31.20 -33.19
CA ASN A 149 9.95 -31.54 -34.55
C ASN A 149 9.11 -32.83 -34.56
N GLY A 150 9.49 -33.84 -33.77
CA GLY A 150 8.71 -35.07 -33.62
C GLY A 150 7.34 -34.83 -33.00
N GLU A 151 7.26 -33.99 -31.97
CA GLU A 151 6.00 -33.58 -31.32
C GLU A 151 5.13 -32.75 -32.26
N ALA A 152 5.71 -31.83 -33.04
CA ALA A 152 4.99 -31.05 -34.05
C ALA A 152 4.43 -31.94 -35.16
N VAL A 153 5.21 -32.89 -35.68
CA VAL A 153 4.75 -33.87 -36.69
C VAL A 153 3.68 -34.80 -36.11
N LYS A 154 3.78 -35.18 -34.84
CA LYS A 154 2.76 -35.96 -34.13
C LYS A 154 1.46 -35.17 -33.93
N GLY A 155 1.56 -33.88 -33.62
CA GLY A 155 0.42 -32.97 -33.48
C GLY A 155 -0.26 -32.62 -34.80
N LEU A 156 0.49 -32.68 -35.91
CA LEU A 156 -0.02 -32.42 -37.26
C LEU A 156 -0.95 -33.51 -37.80
N GLN A 157 -1.08 -34.68 -37.13
CA GLN A 157 -1.90 -35.83 -37.56
C GLN A 157 -2.13 -35.87 -39.08
N PRO A 158 -1.08 -36.05 -39.89
CA PRO A 158 -1.26 -36.02 -41.32
C PRO A 158 -2.24 -37.14 -41.71
N LYS A 159 -3.38 -36.77 -42.30
CA LYS A 159 -4.23 -37.72 -43.03
C LYS A 159 -3.44 -38.16 -44.24
N ILE A 160 -2.60 -39.19 -44.05
CA ILE A 160 -1.89 -39.84 -45.14
C ILE A 160 -2.96 -40.57 -45.95
N SER A 161 -3.46 -39.93 -46.99
CA SER A 161 -4.24 -40.58 -48.03
C SER A 161 -3.28 -41.50 -48.78
N ILE A 162 -3.28 -42.78 -48.42
CA ILE A 162 -2.49 -43.80 -49.08
C ILE A 162 -3.06 -43.94 -50.50
N TRP A 163 -2.37 -43.39 -51.49
CA TRP A 163 -2.66 -43.68 -52.90
C TRP A 163 -2.03 -45.04 -53.19
N THR A 164 -2.75 -46.10 -52.89
CA THR A 164 -2.37 -47.46 -53.28
C THR A 164 -2.64 -47.60 -54.77
N GLY A 165 -1.74 -47.03 -55.59
CA GLY A 165 -1.69 -47.25 -57.02
C GLY A 165 -1.19 -48.66 -57.31
N ALA A 166 -2.10 -49.50 -57.83
CA ALA A 166 -1.87 -50.73 -58.60
C ALA A 166 -1.15 -51.90 -57.91
N ASN A 167 -1.92 -52.96 -57.56
CA ASN A 167 -1.74 -54.29 -58.15
C ASN A 167 -2.92 -55.24 -57.85
N GLY A 168 -3.47 -55.92 -58.87
CA GLY A 168 -4.06 -57.25 -58.72
C GLY A 168 -5.60 -57.40 -58.78
N SER A 169 -6.13 -57.49 -60.00
CA SER A 169 -7.17 -58.44 -60.47
C SER A 169 -8.46 -58.66 -59.65
N GLY A 170 -9.61 -58.31 -60.24
CA GLY A 170 -10.90 -58.93 -59.92
C GLY A 170 -12.12 -58.10 -60.31
N GLU A 171 -12.92 -58.63 -61.23
CA GLU A 171 -14.19 -58.10 -61.75
C GLU A 171 -15.19 -57.58 -60.70
N GLY A 172 -15.92 -56.51 -61.08
CA GLY A 172 -17.31 -56.32 -60.69
C GLY A 172 -17.63 -54.99 -59.99
N GLY A 173 -18.44 -54.15 -60.65
CA GLY A 173 -19.36 -53.23 -59.96
C GLY A 173 -19.05 -51.73 -60.02
N ASP A 174 -19.61 -51.07 -61.04
CA ASP A 174 -20.34 -49.80 -60.99
C ASP A 174 -19.75 -48.57 -60.22
N GLY A 175 -19.39 -47.53 -60.97
CA GLY A 175 -19.60 -46.13 -60.55
C GLY A 175 -18.52 -45.35 -59.78
N GLY A 176 -17.30 -45.86 -59.61
CA GLY A 176 -16.24 -45.17 -58.82
C GLY A 176 -15.51 -44.01 -59.53
N ALA A 177 -14.97 -44.26 -60.73
CA ALA A 177 -14.07 -43.32 -61.42
C ALA A 177 -14.77 -42.01 -61.87
N MET A 178 -16.07 -42.08 -62.20
CA MET A 178 -16.83 -40.89 -62.62
C MET A 178 -17.19 -39.98 -61.43
N LYS A 179 -17.24 -40.52 -60.21
CA LYS A 179 -17.57 -39.79 -58.98
C LYS A 179 -16.40 -38.94 -58.48
N GLU A 180 -15.17 -39.39 -58.73
CA GLU A 180 -13.93 -38.69 -58.38
C GLU A 180 -13.63 -37.56 -59.38
N VAL A 181 -13.82 -37.80 -60.68
CA VAL A 181 -13.78 -36.73 -61.70
C VAL A 181 -14.89 -35.70 -61.46
N ALA A 182 -16.09 -36.13 -61.07
CA ALA A 182 -17.17 -35.22 -60.68
C ALA A 182 -16.86 -34.42 -59.41
N GLY A 183 -16.05 -34.94 -58.48
CA GLY A 183 -15.58 -34.23 -57.30
C GLY A 183 -14.56 -33.13 -57.62
N VAL A 184 -13.58 -33.43 -58.47
CA VAL A 184 -12.61 -32.44 -58.99
C VAL A 184 -13.34 -31.37 -59.81
N TYR A 185 -14.29 -31.77 -60.67
CA TYR A 185 -15.09 -30.85 -61.46
C TYR A 185 -15.98 -29.94 -60.59
N LYS A 186 -16.56 -30.48 -59.50
CA LYS A 186 -17.34 -29.70 -58.53
C LYS A 186 -16.51 -28.74 -57.66
N MET A 187 -15.24 -29.03 -57.43
CA MET A 187 -14.34 -28.11 -56.70
C MET A 187 -13.75 -27.03 -57.61
N LEU A 188 -13.55 -27.34 -58.89
CA LEU A 188 -13.10 -26.37 -59.89
C LEU A 188 -14.18 -25.34 -60.25
N ALA A 189 -15.46 -25.72 -60.30
CA ALA A 189 -16.54 -24.81 -60.70
C ALA A 189 -16.66 -23.53 -59.81
N PRO A 190 -16.70 -23.60 -58.47
CA PRO A 190 -16.73 -22.42 -57.61
C PRO A 190 -15.42 -21.61 -57.68
N MET A 191 -14.28 -22.27 -57.88
CA MET A 191 -12.98 -21.59 -58.10
C MET A 191 -12.99 -20.79 -59.40
N LEU A 192 -13.59 -21.31 -60.47
CA LEU A 192 -13.72 -20.60 -61.74
C LEU A 192 -14.70 -19.42 -61.64
N GLU A 193 -15.80 -19.56 -60.90
CA GLU A 193 -16.74 -18.46 -60.64
C GLU A 193 -16.09 -17.33 -59.83
N THR A 194 -15.38 -17.65 -58.74
CA THR A 194 -14.68 -16.63 -57.93
C THR A 194 -13.57 -15.92 -58.71
N VAL A 195 -12.85 -16.64 -59.58
CA VAL A 195 -11.85 -16.04 -60.48
C VAL A 195 -12.53 -15.15 -61.53
N HIS A 196 -13.67 -15.56 -62.08
CA HIS A 196 -14.45 -14.76 -63.02
C HIS A 196 -14.97 -13.45 -62.39
N GLU A 197 -15.53 -13.50 -61.18
CA GLU A 197 -16.00 -12.31 -60.45
C GLU A 197 -14.86 -11.34 -60.09
N GLN A 198 -13.69 -11.86 -59.70
CA GLN A 198 -12.56 -11.03 -59.26
C GLN A 198 -11.71 -10.49 -60.41
N THR A 199 -11.65 -11.17 -61.56
CA THR A 199 -10.71 -10.80 -62.65
C THR A 199 -11.40 -10.46 -63.97
N LYS A 200 -12.73 -10.66 -64.08
CA LYS A 200 -13.51 -10.56 -65.34
C LYS A 200 -12.93 -11.38 -66.49
N TYR A 201 -12.18 -12.44 -66.19
CA TYR A 201 -11.60 -13.32 -67.19
C TYR A 201 -12.60 -14.40 -67.58
N VAL A 202 -12.90 -14.56 -68.87
CA VAL A 202 -13.77 -15.61 -69.40
C VAL A 202 -12.90 -16.82 -69.75
N PRO A 203 -13.11 -17.99 -69.15
CA PRO A 203 -12.31 -19.17 -69.46
C PRO A 203 -12.57 -19.68 -70.89
N PRO A 204 -11.59 -20.37 -71.52
CA PRO A 204 -11.71 -20.89 -72.89
C PRO A 204 -12.87 -21.90 -73.05
N SER A 205 -13.50 -21.92 -74.23
CA SER A 205 -14.76 -22.64 -74.52
C SER A 205 -14.75 -24.17 -74.33
N TRP A 206 -13.60 -24.80 -74.12
CA TRP A 206 -13.49 -26.23 -73.84
C TRP A 206 -13.48 -26.57 -72.33
N VAL A 207 -13.35 -25.57 -71.45
CA VAL A 207 -13.37 -25.73 -69.98
C VAL A 207 -14.80 -25.61 -69.42
N GLY A 208 -15.72 -25.02 -70.20
CA GLY A 208 -17.13 -24.89 -69.87
C GLY A 208 -17.66 -23.49 -70.20
N THR A 209 -18.89 -23.42 -70.71
CA THR A 209 -19.61 -22.16 -70.92
C THR A 209 -20.34 -21.79 -69.63
N ILE A 210 -20.10 -20.60 -69.10
CA ILE A 210 -20.92 -20.02 -68.03
C ILE A 210 -22.27 -19.70 -68.67
N ALA A 211 -23.35 -20.36 -68.23
CA ALA A 211 -24.70 -20.02 -68.66
C ALA A 211 -25.15 -18.80 -67.84
N GLU A 212 -25.22 -17.64 -68.48
CA GLU A 212 -25.65 -16.39 -67.86
C GLU A 212 -27.18 -16.38 -67.75
N SER A 213 -27.72 -16.61 -66.54
CA SER A 213 -28.99 -16.06 -66.07
C SER A 213 -29.13 -16.15 -64.56
#